data_AF-A0A920MHT3-F1
#
_entry.id   AF-A0A920MHT3-F1
#
_cell.length_a   1.000
_cell.length_b   1.000
_cell.length_c   1.000
_cell.angle_alpha   90.00
_cell.angle_beta   90.00
_cell.angle_gamma   90.00
#
_symmetry.space_group_name_H-M   'P 1'
#
loop_
_entity.id
_entity.type
_entity.pdbx_description
1 polymer ?
#
loop_
_entity_poly.entity_id
_entity_poly.type
_entity_poly.pdbx_seq_one_letter_code
_entity_poly.pdbx_strand_id
1 'polypeptide(L)'
;MLDDATGDVISTFNLKTNVIFDEIRAGGRINLIIGRQLTDKTREKMGLEPSDKFCRYGEDKKTDKGYTLAQKMVGKACGMEGVRAGQYCEPRMKTVGSQDTTGPMTRDELKELACLGFSSDLVMQSFCHTAAYPKPVDEVTHRTLPDFFINRGGVSCDLVMELFIHG
;
A
#
# COMPACT_ATOMS: atom_id res chain seq x y z
N MET A 1 8.26 -24.28 16.08
CA MET A 1 7.28 -25.32 15.70
C MET A 1 7.67 -26.59 16.41
N LEU A 2 6.72 -27.24 17.08
CA LEU A 2 6.94 -28.51 17.77
C LEU A 2 6.25 -29.63 16.99
N ASP A 3 6.80 -30.84 17.09
CA ASP A 3 6.15 -32.06 16.64
C ASP A 3 4.97 -32.37 17.55
N ASP A 4 3.81 -32.67 16.97
CA ASP A 4 2.56 -32.89 17.71
C ASP A 4 2.58 -34.22 18.49
N ALA A 5 3.32 -35.22 17.99
CA ALA A 5 3.36 -36.55 18.59
C ALA A 5 4.47 -36.68 19.65
N THR A 6 5.65 -36.10 19.39
CA THR A 6 6.82 -36.24 20.28
C THR A 6 7.09 -35.00 21.13
N GLY A 7 6.56 -33.83 20.75
CA GLY A 7 6.87 -32.56 21.40
C GLY A 7 8.26 -32.01 21.01
N ASP A 8 8.98 -32.65 20.09
CA ASP A 8 10.33 -32.26 19.70
C ASP A 8 10.32 -30.95 18.89
N VAL A 9 11.38 -30.16 19.04
CA VAL A 9 11.52 -28.91 18.28
C VAL A 9 11.84 -29.22 16.82
N ILE A 10 10.87 -29.00 15.93
CA ILE A 10 11.05 -29.11 14.48
C ILE A 10 11.85 -27.91 13.95
N SER A 11 11.51 -26.71 14.42
CA SER A 11 12.17 -25.48 13.98
C SER A 11 11.95 -24.33 14.96
N THR A 12 12.87 -23.36 14.93
CA THR A 12 12.74 -22.10 15.64
C THR A 12 12.66 -20.95 14.63
N PHE A 13 11.90 -19.91 14.96
CA PHE A 13 11.82 -18.70 14.17
C PHE A 13 11.61 -17.51 15.09
N ASN A 14 12.02 -16.33 14.61
CA ASN A 14 11.77 -15.07 15.27
C ASN A 14 10.85 -14.23 14.39
N LEU A 15 9.83 -13.63 15.00
CA LEU A 15 8.97 -12.70 14.32
C LEU A 15 9.72 -11.39 14.08
N LYS A 16 9.56 -10.83 12.87
CA LYS A 16 10.19 -9.57 12.51
C LYS A 16 9.68 -8.41 13.37
N THR A 17 8.44 -8.47 13.82
CA THR A 17 7.78 -7.47 14.67
C THR A 17 6.62 -8.09 15.42
N ASN A 18 6.34 -7.62 16.64
CA ASN A 18 5.18 -8.03 17.42
C ASN A 18 3.87 -7.44 16.89
N VAL A 19 3.94 -6.43 16.01
CA VAL A 19 2.75 -5.85 15.35
C VAL A 19 1.99 -6.89 14.52
N ILE A 20 2.64 -7.98 14.09
CA ILE A 20 2.00 -9.06 13.33
C ILE A 20 0.80 -9.68 14.07
N PHE A 21 0.82 -9.72 15.41
CA PHE A 21 -0.31 -10.24 16.19
C PHE A 21 -1.55 -9.36 16.06
N ASP A 22 -1.36 -8.03 16.04
CA ASP A 22 -2.44 -7.08 15.80
C ASP A 22 -2.92 -7.14 14.35
N GLU A 23 -2.01 -7.36 13.39
CA GLU A 23 -2.37 -7.52 11.98
C GLU A 23 -3.26 -8.75 11.78
N ILE A 24 -2.92 -9.89 12.40
CA ILE A 24 -3.74 -11.11 12.34
C ILE A 24 -5.09 -10.88 13.02
N ARG A 25 -5.11 -10.28 14.22
CA ARG A 25 -6.36 -9.99 14.94
C ARG A 25 -7.28 -9.05 14.16
N ALA A 26 -6.73 -8.10 13.41
CA ALA A 26 -7.48 -7.17 12.58
C ALA A 26 -7.89 -7.76 11.21
N GLY A 27 -7.52 -9.02 10.90
CA GLY A 27 -7.79 -9.63 9.60
C GLY A 27 -6.96 -9.03 8.46
N GLY A 28 -5.81 -8.44 8.78
CA GLY A 28 -4.89 -7.85 7.81
C GLY A 28 -4.30 -6.51 8.28
N ARG A 29 -3.12 -6.19 7.74
CA ARG A 29 -2.41 -4.95 8.08
C ARG A 29 -3.15 -3.68 7.65
N ILE A 30 -3.83 -3.69 6.51
CA ILE A 30 -4.61 -2.54 6.01
C ILE A 30 -5.75 -2.21 6.99
N ASN A 31 -6.52 -3.23 7.40
CA ASN A 31 -7.59 -3.08 8.39
C ASN A 31 -7.07 -2.54 9.72
N LEU A 32 -5.93 -3.04 10.19
CA LEU A 32 -5.28 -2.53 11.39
C LEU A 32 -4.92 -1.05 11.27
N ILE A 33 -4.33 -0.63 10.15
CA ILE A 33 -3.94 0.77 9.93
C ILE A 33 -5.18 1.68 9.90
N ILE A 34 -6.23 1.31 9.16
CA ILE A 34 -7.47 2.09 9.07
C ILE A 34 -8.12 2.21 10.46
N GLY A 35 -8.30 1.09 11.17
CA GLY A 35 -8.93 1.07 12.49
C GLY A 35 -8.13 1.86 13.54
N ARG A 36 -6.80 1.76 13.50
CA ARG A 36 -5.89 2.52 14.37
C ARG A 36 -5.96 4.02 14.07
N GLN A 37 -5.87 4.44 12.81
CA GLN A 37 -5.96 5.85 12.43
C GLN A 37 -7.33 6.46 12.80
N LEU A 38 -8.42 5.70 12.62
CA LEU A 38 -9.75 6.12 13.06
C LEU A 38 -9.81 6.31 14.57
N THR A 39 -9.23 5.38 15.33
CA THR A 39 -9.15 5.47 16.79
C THR A 39 -8.35 6.69 17.23
N ASP A 40 -7.18 6.92 16.62
CA ASP A 40 -6.30 8.04 16.95
C ASP A 40 -6.98 9.39 16.67
N LYS A 41 -7.59 9.56 15.48
CA LYS A 41 -8.35 10.79 15.14
C LYS A 41 -9.54 11.04 16.08
N THR A 42 -10.22 9.98 16.51
CA THR A 42 -11.35 10.10 17.44
C THR A 42 -10.88 10.55 18.81
N ARG A 43 -9.78 9.95 19.31
CA ARG A 43 -9.19 10.30 20.61
C ARG A 43 -8.64 11.72 20.62
N GLU A 44 -7.95 12.13 19.55
CA GLU A 44 -7.47 13.51 19.38
C GLU A 44 -8.61 14.53 19.47
N LYS A 45 -9.72 14.31 18.75
CA LYS A 45 -10.90 15.17 18.83
C LYS A 45 -11.55 15.21 20.21
N MET A 46 -11.40 14.15 21.00
CA MET A 46 -11.87 14.06 22.37
C MET A 46 -10.85 14.60 23.40
N GLY A 47 -9.69 15.11 22.95
CA GLY A 47 -8.61 15.58 23.83
C GLY A 47 -7.94 14.45 24.63
N LEU A 48 -7.96 13.22 24.11
CA LEU A 48 -7.36 12.05 24.73
C LEU A 48 -6.04 11.68 24.04
N GLU A 49 -5.07 11.21 24.83
CA GLU A 49 -3.81 10.66 24.33
C GLU A 49 -4.03 9.42 23.43
N PRO A 50 -3.11 9.07 22.52
CA PRO A 50 -3.21 7.87 21.68
C PRO A 50 -3.45 6.58 22.47
N SER A 51 -4.17 5.63 21.88
CA SER A 51 -4.48 4.36 22.56
C SER A 51 -3.24 3.50 22.79
N ASP A 52 -3.15 2.87 23.96
CA ASP A 52 -2.14 1.88 24.37
C ASP A 52 -2.48 0.44 23.90
N LYS A 53 -3.70 0.24 23.37
CA LYS A 53 -4.19 -1.09 22.93
C LYS A 53 -3.52 -1.60 21.67
N PHE A 54 -2.96 -0.72 20.85
CA PHE A 54 -2.28 -1.11 19.62
C PHE A 54 -0.78 -1.18 19.85
N CYS A 55 -0.17 -2.29 19.46
CA CYS A 55 1.26 -2.37 19.31
C CYS A 55 1.69 -1.37 18.24
N ARG A 56 2.40 -0.33 18.66
CA ARG A 56 3.05 0.63 17.77
C ARG A 56 4.45 0.12 17.49
N TYR A 57 4.91 0.32 16.27
CA TYR A 57 6.24 -0.07 15.88
C TYR A 57 7.27 0.71 16.72
N GLY A 58 8.23 -0.05 17.25
CA GLY A 58 9.11 0.36 18.34
C GLY A 58 10.10 1.46 17.98
N GLU A 59 10.46 2.19 19.05
CA GLU A 59 11.28 3.38 19.09
C GLU A 59 12.66 3.23 18.45
N ASP A 60 13.10 4.37 17.92
CA ASP A 60 14.40 4.60 17.33
C ASP A 60 15.53 4.07 18.20
N LYS A 61 16.36 3.18 17.62
CA LYS A 61 17.75 3.10 18.05
C LYS A 61 18.37 4.47 17.79
N LYS A 62 18.41 5.32 18.81
CA LYS A 62 19.10 6.61 18.75
C LYS A 62 20.55 6.35 18.34
N THR A 63 20.95 6.93 17.23
CA THR A 63 22.31 6.83 16.70
C THR A 63 22.71 8.16 16.12
N ASP A 64 23.94 8.56 16.41
CA ASP A 64 24.52 9.84 15.98
C ASP A 64 25.07 9.76 14.54
N LYS A 65 24.97 8.59 13.90
CA LYS A 65 25.37 8.42 12.49
C LYS A 65 24.41 9.16 11.57
N GLY A 66 24.92 9.74 10.48
CA GLY A 66 24.08 10.37 9.46
C GLY A 66 23.07 9.42 8.80
N TYR A 67 22.19 9.98 7.97
CA TYR A 67 21.21 9.22 7.17
C TYR A 67 21.70 8.97 5.74
N THR A 68 21.37 7.82 5.19
CA THR A 68 21.55 7.55 3.75
C THR A 68 20.56 8.34 2.89
N LEU A 69 20.78 8.42 1.58
CA LEU A 69 19.88 9.13 0.68
C LEU A 69 18.44 8.58 0.74
N ALA A 70 18.27 7.25 0.72
CA ALA A 70 16.97 6.62 0.82
C ALA A 70 16.26 6.95 2.15
N GLN A 71 17.00 6.93 3.26
CA GLN A 71 16.46 7.27 4.58
C GLN A 71 15.98 8.73 4.65
N LYS A 72 16.72 9.65 4.02
CA LYS A 72 16.32 11.07 3.90
C LYS A 72 15.10 11.23 3.01
N MET A 73 15.03 10.52 1.88
CA MET A 73 13.86 10.57 0.98
C MET A 73 12.58 10.12 1.68
N VAL A 74 12.62 8.97 2.37
CA VAL A 74 11.49 8.46 3.14
C VAL A 74 11.16 9.38 4.31
N GLY A 75 12.18 9.83 5.06
CA GLY A 75 11.99 10.79 6.17
C GLY A 75 11.30 12.06 5.72
N LYS A 76 11.75 12.66 4.61
CA LYS A 76 11.13 13.87 4.06
C LYS A 76 9.66 13.64 3.69
N ALA A 77 9.30 12.48 3.17
CA ALA A 77 7.91 12.13 2.87
C ALA A 77 7.05 11.92 4.13
N CYS A 78 7.68 11.68 5.28
CA CYS A 78 7.05 11.57 6.61
C CYS A 78 7.13 12.86 7.44
N GLY A 79 7.71 13.95 6.93
CA GLY A 79 7.94 15.19 7.69
C GLY A 79 9.10 15.13 8.70
N MET A 80 10.03 14.18 8.53
CA MET A 80 11.20 13.95 9.37
C MET A 80 12.51 14.20 8.61
N GLU A 81 13.63 14.39 9.31
CA GLU A 81 14.96 14.50 8.66
C GLU A 81 15.42 13.19 8.00
N GLY A 82 15.01 12.05 8.56
CA GLY A 82 15.35 10.73 8.05
C GLY A 82 14.70 9.61 8.87
N VAL A 83 14.47 8.46 8.25
CA VAL A 83 13.93 7.24 8.90
C VAL A 83 15.04 6.22 9.09
N ARG A 84 15.08 5.53 10.23
CA ARG A 84 16.06 4.47 10.52
C ARG A 84 15.59 3.10 10.04
N ALA A 85 16.55 2.21 9.79
CA ALA A 85 16.21 0.84 9.41
C ALA A 85 15.42 0.14 10.54
N GLY A 86 14.27 -0.44 10.20
CA GLY A 86 13.38 -1.08 11.17
C GLY A 86 12.35 -0.14 11.82
N GLN A 87 12.52 1.18 11.68
CA GLN A 87 11.53 2.16 12.10
C GLN A 87 10.32 2.12 11.17
N TYR A 88 9.13 2.12 11.74
CA TYR A 88 7.91 2.30 10.97
C TYR A 88 7.66 3.76 10.66
N CYS A 89 7.14 4.00 9.48
CA CYS A 89 6.71 5.30 9.05
C CYS A 89 5.62 5.17 7.98
N GLU A 90 4.83 6.23 7.82
CA GLU A 90 3.77 6.32 6.82
C GLU A 90 4.10 7.46 5.84
N PRO A 91 4.98 7.22 4.86
CA PRO A 91 5.38 8.26 3.91
C PRO A 91 4.21 8.69 3.03
N ARG A 92 4.09 9.99 2.78
CA ARG A 92 3.12 10.53 1.81
C ARG A 92 3.46 10.03 0.42
N MET A 93 2.51 9.35 -0.23
CA MET A 93 2.64 8.92 -1.61
C MET A 93 2.38 10.08 -2.57
N LYS A 94 3.42 10.50 -3.30
CA LYS A 94 3.29 11.54 -4.34
C LYS A 94 2.81 10.99 -5.67
N THR A 95 3.33 9.84 -6.09
CA THR A 95 3.04 9.26 -7.39
C THR A 95 2.80 7.77 -7.23
N VAL A 96 1.70 7.27 -7.79
CA VAL A 96 1.32 5.86 -7.79
C VAL A 96 1.12 5.43 -9.24
N GLY A 97 1.76 4.35 -9.65
CA GLY A 97 1.60 3.75 -10.98
C GLY A 97 0.84 2.44 -10.91
N SER A 98 -0.04 2.21 -11.89
CA SER A 98 -0.77 0.99 -12.13
C SER A 98 -0.64 0.62 -13.62
N GLN A 99 -0.65 -0.68 -13.92
CA GLN A 99 -0.50 -1.21 -15.28
C GLN A 99 -1.60 -2.23 -15.57
N ASP A 100 -1.86 -2.54 -16.84
CA ASP A 100 -3.02 -3.26 -17.37
C ASP A 100 -3.20 -4.72 -16.95
N THR A 101 -2.14 -5.41 -16.51
CA THR A 101 -2.24 -6.78 -15.96
C THR A 101 -2.60 -6.82 -14.48
N THR A 102 -2.14 -5.85 -13.68
CA THR A 102 -2.50 -5.74 -12.24
C THR A 102 -3.64 -4.75 -11.98
N GLY A 103 -3.96 -3.91 -12.95
CA GLY A 103 -4.96 -2.86 -12.87
C GLY A 103 -6.36 -3.37 -12.55
N PRO A 104 -6.84 -4.47 -13.17
CA PRO A 104 -8.13 -5.06 -12.81
C PRO A 104 -8.21 -5.50 -11.33
N MET A 105 -7.16 -6.15 -10.81
CA MET A 105 -7.10 -6.52 -9.38
C MET A 105 -7.06 -5.26 -8.50
N THR A 106 -6.23 -4.28 -8.87
CA THR A 106 -6.13 -3.01 -8.15
C THR A 106 -7.47 -2.26 -8.10
N ARG A 107 -8.23 -2.29 -9.20
CA ARG A 107 -9.59 -1.74 -9.27
C ARG A 107 -10.51 -2.42 -8.26
N ASP A 108 -10.45 -3.75 -8.18
CA ASP A 108 -11.34 -4.52 -7.31
C ASP A 108 -11.00 -4.31 -5.83
N GLU A 109 -9.71 -4.27 -5.47
CA GLU A 109 -9.25 -3.84 -4.13
C GLU A 109 -9.72 -2.42 -3.78
N LEU A 110 -9.65 -1.47 -4.73
CA LEU A 110 -10.12 -0.10 -4.53
C LEU A 110 -11.63 -0.02 -4.32
N LYS A 111 -12.42 -0.91 -4.96
CA LYS A 111 -13.86 -1.00 -4.72
C LYS A 111 -14.16 -1.56 -3.33
N GLU A 112 -13.44 -2.59 -2.90
CA GLU A 112 -13.58 -3.17 -1.55
C GLU A 112 -13.27 -2.14 -0.46
N LEU A 113 -12.30 -1.27 -0.71
CA LEU A 113 -11.95 -0.15 0.17
C LEU A 113 -12.89 1.07 0.05
N ALA A 114 -13.99 0.96 -0.71
CA ALA A 114 -14.92 2.05 -0.99
C ALA A 114 -14.25 3.34 -1.48
N CYS A 115 -13.17 3.21 -2.27
CA CYS A 115 -12.42 4.35 -2.79
C CYS A 115 -13.23 5.07 -3.88
N LEU A 116 -13.67 6.29 -3.58
CA LEU A 116 -14.38 7.18 -4.50
C LEU A 116 -13.46 8.21 -5.18
N GLY A 117 -12.23 8.37 -4.69
CA GLY A 117 -11.25 9.31 -5.22
C GLY A 117 -9.87 9.04 -4.64
N PHE A 118 -8.83 9.35 -5.40
CA PHE A 118 -7.45 9.19 -4.97
C PHE A 118 -6.98 10.39 -4.15
N SER A 119 -6.26 10.11 -3.05
CA SER A 119 -5.66 11.15 -2.19
C SER A 119 -4.21 11.47 -2.55
N SER A 120 -3.58 10.67 -3.42
CA SER A 120 -2.22 10.89 -3.90
C SER A 120 -2.19 12.00 -4.96
N ASP A 121 -1.10 12.75 -5.03
CA ASP A 121 -0.99 13.89 -5.97
C ASP A 121 -1.09 13.46 -7.45
N LEU A 122 -0.59 12.26 -7.78
CA LEU A 122 -0.70 11.65 -9.10
C LEU A 122 -0.93 10.14 -8.99
N VAL A 123 -1.96 9.64 -9.67
CA VAL A 123 -2.17 8.21 -9.91
C VAL A 123 -2.24 7.99 -11.42
N MET A 124 -1.42 7.09 -11.96
CA MET A 124 -1.34 6.82 -13.40
C MET A 124 -1.65 5.36 -13.71
N GLN A 125 -2.51 5.12 -14.71
CA GLN A 125 -2.80 3.79 -15.27
C GLN A 125 -2.24 3.68 -16.69
N SER A 126 -1.47 2.64 -16.98
CA SER A 126 -0.91 2.36 -18.31
C SER A 126 -1.49 1.09 -18.97
N PHE A 127 -1.37 0.99 -20.29
CA PHE A 127 -1.74 -0.18 -21.10
C PHE A 127 -0.55 -0.66 -21.93
N CYS A 128 0.45 -1.24 -21.28
CA CYS A 128 1.72 -1.59 -21.91
C CYS A 128 1.95 -3.10 -22.08
N HIS A 129 1.17 -3.95 -21.43
CA HIS A 129 1.40 -5.40 -21.42
C HIS A 129 0.41 -6.18 -22.31
N THR A 130 -0.81 -5.69 -22.49
CA THR A 130 -1.88 -6.40 -23.21
C THR A 130 -2.32 -5.68 -24.49
N ALA A 131 -1.67 -4.56 -24.84
CA ALA A 131 -2.03 -3.76 -26.01
C ALA A 131 -1.64 -4.42 -27.35
N ALA A 132 -0.56 -5.20 -27.43
CA ALA A 132 -0.08 -5.70 -28.72
C ALA A 132 -1.02 -6.77 -29.35
N TYR A 133 -1.54 -7.68 -28.53
CA TYR A 133 -2.39 -8.79 -28.97
C TYR A 133 -3.48 -9.04 -27.90
N PRO A 134 -4.51 -8.19 -27.82
CA PRO A 134 -5.50 -8.28 -26.76
C PRO A 134 -6.35 -9.55 -26.91
N LYS A 135 -6.54 -10.27 -25.80
CA LYS A 135 -7.59 -11.27 -25.69
C LYS A 135 -8.94 -10.56 -25.48
N PRO A 136 -10.08 -11.25 -25.68
CA PRO A 136 -11.39 -10.64 -25.44
C PRO A 136 -11.58 -10.02 -24.04
N VAL A 137 -10.91 -10.58 -23.01
CA VAL A 137 -10.93 -10.02 -21.64
C VAL A 137 -10.09 -8.73 -21.52
N ASP A 138 -9.03 -8.61 -22.32
CA ASP A 138 -8.16 -7.43 -22.34
C ASP A 138 -8.90 -6.26 -22.98
N GLU A 139 -9.69 -6.49 -24.03
CA GLU A 139 -10.55 -5.45 -24.62
C GLU A 139 -11.54 -4.85 -23.62
N VAL A 140 -12.14 -5.69 -22.77
CA VAL A 140 -13.03 -5.20 -21.69
C VAL A 140 -12.24 -4.35 -20.71
N THR A 141 -11.02 -4.75 -20.37
CA THR A 141 -10.13 -3.98 -19.49
C THR A 141 -9.77 -2.63 -20.12
N HIS A 142 -9.41 -2.62 -21.41
CA HIS A 142 -9.08 -1.41 -22.17
C HIS A 142 -10.24 -0.42 -22.23
N ARG A 143 -11.49 -0.90 -22.29
CA ARG A 143 -12.68 -0.03 -22.31
C ARG A 143 -13.12 0.46 -20.93
N THR A 144 -12.91 -0.33 -19.88
CA THR A 144 -13.52 -0.04 -18.56
C THR A 144 -12.55 0.53 -17.54
N LEU A 145 -11.26 0.20 -17.65
CA LEU A 145 -10.26 0.60 -16.67
C LEU A 145 -9.86 2.08 -16.75
N PRO A 146 -9.78 2.74 -17.93
CA PRO A 146 -9.46 4.16 -18.02
C PRO A 146 -10.43 5.02 -17.21
N ASP A 147 -11.73 4.88 -17.48
CA ASP A 147 -12.80 5.63 -16.80
C ASP A 147 -12.79 5.40 -15.29
N PHE A 148 -12.46 4.18 -14.83
CA PHE A 148 -12.38 3.88 -13.41
C PHE A 148 -11.32 4.74 -12.70
N PHE A 149 -10.14 4.92 -13.32
CA PHE A 149 -9.06 5.74 -12.78
C PHE A 149 -9.32 7.23 -12.96
N ILE A 150 -9.81 7.67 -14.13
CA ILE A 150 -10.10 9.08 -14.42
C ILE A 150 -11.18 9.63 -13.48
N ASN A 151 -12.27 8.90 -13.28
CA ASN A 151 -13.36 9.32 -12.38
C ASN A 151 -12.93 9.42 -10.90
N ARG A 152 -11.75 8.91 -10.55
CA ARG A 152 -11.14 9.02 -9.21
C ARG A 152 -10.02 10.06 -9.13
N GLY A 153 -9.83 10.87 -10.17
CA GLY A 153 -8.78 11.89 -10.25
C GLY A 153 -7.43 11.37 -10.73
N GLY A 154 -7.37 10.15 -11.28
CA GLY A 154 -6.17 9.59 -11.90
C GLY A 154 -6.01 10.00 -13.37
N VAL A 155 -4.83 9.73 -13.91
CA VAL A 155 -4.50 9.87 -15.34
C VAL A 155 -4.45 8.47 -15.94
N SER A 156 -5.05 8.29 -17.12
CA SER A 156 -4.94 7.06 -17.89
C SER A 156 -4.16 7.33 -19.16
N CYS A 157 -3.17 6.50 -19.49
CA CYS A 157 -2.53 6.53 -20.80
C CYS A 157 -3.47 5.91 -21.84
N ASP A 158 -3.45 6.44 -23.06
CA ASP A 158 -4.23 5.88 -24.16
C ASP A 158 -3.60 4.59 -24.70
N LEU A 159 -4.44 3.71 -25.25
CA LEU A 159 -3.97 2.63 -26.09
C LEU A 159 -3.42 3.22 -27.40
N VAL A 160 -2.13 3.06 -27.64
CA VAL A 160 -1.54 3.36 -28.96
C VAL A 160 -1.87 2.20 -29.92
N MET A 161 -3.14 1.99 -30.24
CA MET A 161 -3.60 0.95 -31.19
C MET A 161 -4.32 1.53 -32.42
N GLU A 162 -4.58 2.84 -32.47
CA GLU A 162 -5.25 3.45 -33.64
C GLU A 162 -4.37 3.53 -34.91
N LEU A 163 -3.07 3.21 -34.83
CA LEU A 163 -2.18 3.33 -35.99
C LEU A 163 -1.93 2.04 -36.81
N PHE A 164 -2.44 0.86 -36.41
CA PHE A 164 -2.00 -0.40 -37.03
C PHE A 164 -3.08 -1.35 -37.59
N ILE A 165 -4.38 -1.04 -37.49
CA ILE A 165 -5.44 -2.00 -37.88
C ILE A 165 -6.28 -1.55 -39.12
N HIS A 166 -5.97 -0.41 -39.75
CA HIS A 166 -6.65 0.03 -40.99
C HIS A 166 -5.70 0.17 -42.20
N GLY A 167 -4.70 -0.70 -42.33
CA GLY A 167 -3.82 -0.78 -43.50
C GLY A 167 -4.17 -1.95 -44.41
#